data_AF-N1PQ84-F1
#
_entry.id   AF-N1PQ84-F1
#
_cell.length_a   1.000
_cell.length_b   1.000
_cell.length_c   1.000
_cell.angle_alpha   90.00
_cell.angle_beta   90.00
_cell.angle_gamma   90.00
#
_symmetry.space_group_name_H-M   'P 1'
#
loop_
_entity.id
_entity.type
_entity.pdbx_description
1 polymer ?
#
loop_
_entity_poly.entity_id
_entity_poly.type
_entity_poly.pdbx_seq_one_letter_code
_entity_poly.pdbx_strand_id
1 'polypeptide(L)'
;MELQDQIEAIVRPWTRTKGKPPFSMAQMVVMCLLLNKPLDKSGILAWLVDRFGYLRKVAVTCLESHTYSSGTSCYNSPGVRGIHLEFPQAFYDFKAPLLSEQHESGEDVFTVAADEGQLYIKPVLARVSEAALRPFPFMRLPTELRLHIYTMVLCLPESGVQIYRWGRTSTTRINVWDREYSQPSIMSGANYANVANYRPLSAGPLQAHLALLLTSKQIH
;
A
#
# COMPACT_ATOMS: atom_id res chain seq x y z
N MET A 1 -14.17 1.35 -20.44
CA MET A 1 -13.41 2.44 -19.82
C MET A 1 -12.17 1.80 -19.23
N GLU A 2 -11.01 2.13 -19.77
CA GLU A 2 -9.74 1.53 -19.39
C GLU A 2 -9.36 1.96 -17.96
N LEU A 3 -8.66 1.11 -17.20
CA LEU A 3 -8.32 1.39 -15.80
C LEU A 3 -7.59 2.73 -15.65
N GLN A 4 -6.73 3.06 -16.61
CA GLN A 4 -5.98 4.31 -16.67
C GLN A 4 -6.91 5.52 -16.74
N ASP A 5 -7.92 5.49 -17.63
CA ASP A 5 -8.93 6.56 -17.75
C ASP A 5 -9.65 6.80 -16.41
N GLN A 6 -9.97 5.72 -15.67
CA GLN A 6 -10.68 5.85 -14.39
C GLN A 6 -9.80 6.54 -13.35
N ILE A 7 -8.53 6.15 -13.27
CA ILE A 7 -7.56 6.76 -12.35
C ILE A 7 -7.37 8.23 -12.72
N GLU A 8 -7.20 8.54 -14.00
CA GLU A 8 -7.07 9.94 -14.45
C GLU A 8 -8.31 10.76 -14.13
N ALA A 9 -9.52 10.23 -14.34
CA ALA A 9 -10.76 10.91 -14.01
C ALA A 9 -10.87 11.24 -12.51
N ILE A 10 -10.35 10.37 -11.64
CA ILE A 10 -10.36 10.55 -10.18
C ILE A 10 -9.28 11.52 -9.71
N VAL A 11 -8.11 11.53 -10.35
CA VAL A 11 -6.98 12.38 -9.97
C VAL A 11 -7.16 13.81 -10.49
N ARG A 12 -7.74 13.97 -11.69
CA ARG A 12 -7.88 15.27 -12.40
C ARG A 12 -8.46 16.42 -11.56
N PRO A 13 -9.51 16.23 -10.72
CA PRO A 13 -10.01 17.29 -9.86
C PRO A 13 -8.97 17.82 -8.87
N TRP A 14 -8.03 16.96 -8.44
CA TRP A 14 -7.07 17.28 -7.37
C TRP A 14 -5.80 17.97 -7.86
N THR A 15 -5.60 18.06 -9.18
CA THR A 15 -4.40 18.67 -9.77
C THR A 15 -4.28 20.17 -9.47
N ARG A 16 -5.41 20.87 -9.35
CA ARG A 16 -5.44 22.32 -9.10
C ARG A 16 -5.89 22.69 -7.68
N THR A 17 -6.40 21.73 -6.91
CA THR A 17 -6.90 21.99 -5.56
C THR A 17 -5.75 22.16 -4.58
N LYS A 18 -5.90 23.13 -3.67
CA LYS A 18 -4.99 23.33 -2.53
C LYS A 18 -5.33 22.46 -1.31
N GLY A 19 -6.44 21.72 -1.34
CA GLY A 19 -6.90 20.86 -0.24
C GLY A 19 -6.34 19.44 -0.34
N LYS A 20 -6.17 18.77 0.83
CA LYS A 20 -5.67 17.39 0.90
C LYS A 20 -6.64 16.45 0.14
N PRO A 21 -6.15 15.63 -0.80
CA PRO A 21 -6.99 14.65 -1.47
C PRO A 21 -7.49 13.58 -0.49
N PRO A 22 -8.66 12.98 -0.72
CA PRO A 22 -9.26 11.96 0.15
C PRO A 22 -8.67 10.57 -0.12
N PHE A 23 -7.36 10.52 -0.42
CA PHE A 23 -6.60 9.32 -0.72
C PHE A 23 -5.45 9.20 0.28
N SER A 24 -5.15 7.98 0.71
CA SER A 24 -3.93 7.73 1.48
C SER A 24 -2.69 7.89 0.59
N MET A 25 -1.52 8.10 1.21
CA MET A 25 -0.27 8.17 0.46
C MET A 25 0.01 6.88 -0.32
N ALA A 26 -0.22 5.70 0.29
CA ALA A 26 -0.10 4.41 -0.38
C ALA A 26 -1.04 4.27 -1.59
N GLN A 27 -2.28 4.74 -1.49
CA GLN A 27 -3.21 4.78 -2.64
C GLN A 27 -2.69 5.65 -3.77
N MET A 28 -2.13 6.83 -3.46
CA MET A 28 -1.58 7.71 -4.49
C MET A 28 -0.32 7.11 -5.15
N VAL A 29 0.54 6.43 -4.38
CA VAL A 29 1.70 5.68 -4.92
C VAL A 29 1.24 4.56 -5.85
N VAL A 30 0.24 3.77 -5.46
CA VAL A 30 -0.30 2.70 -6.31
C VAL A 30 -0.91 3.26 -7.60
N MET A 31 -1.66 4.38 -7.53
CA MET A 31 -2.18 5.05 -8.74
C MET A 31 -1.06 5.53 -9.66
N CYS A 32 0.01 6.09 -9.10
CA CYS A 32 1.20 6.50 -9.85
C CYS A 32 1.80 5.32 -10.64
N LEU A 33 2.03 4.20 -9.94
CA LEU A 33 2.63 3.00 -10.51
C LEU A 33 1.71 2.30 -11.52
N LEU A 34 0.38 2.36 -11.35
CA LEU A 34 -0.54 1.83 -12.36
C LEU A 34 -0.51 2.62 -13.68
N LEU A 35 -0.12 3.90 -13.64
CA LEU A 35 -0.05 4.77 -14.81
C LEU A 35 1.36 4.85 -15.43
N ASN A 36 2.43 4.75 -14.63
CA ASN A 36 3.79 5.10 -15.09
C ASN A 36 4.87 4.08 -14.70
N LYS A 37 4.52 2.85 -14.29
CA LYS A 37 5.51 1.82 -13.91
C LYS A 37 6.46 1.43 -15.05
N PRO A 38 7.69 1.01 -14.72
CA PRO A 38 8.33 1.02 -13.39
C PRO A 38 8.89 2.40 -12.98
N LEU A 39 8.88 2.73 -11.68
CA LEU A 39 9.45 3.98 -11.14
C LEU A 39 10.20 3.77 -9.83
N ASP A 40 11.26 4.54 -9.62
CA ASP A 40 11.96 4.67 -8.34
C ASP A 40 11.23 5.65 -7.39
N LYS A 41 11.71 5.78 -6.14
CA LYS A 41 11.09 6.68 -5.15
C LYS A 41 11.08 8.14 -5.60
N SER A 42 12.14 8.59 -6.29
CA SER A 42 12.23 9.97 -6.73
C SER A 42 11.23 10.25 -7.85
N GLY A 43 11.09 9.34 -8.83
CA GLY A 43 10.11 9.41 -9.90
C GLY A 43 8.67 9.38 -9.38
N ILE A 44 8.37 8.53 -8.39
CA ILE A 44 7.06 8.50 -7.74
C ILE A 44 6.77 9.83 -7.06
N LEU A 45 7.72 10.37 -6.27
CA LEU A 45 7.53 11.64 -5.58
C LEU A 45 7.32 12.80 -6.57
N ALA A 46 8.12 12.85 -7.64
CA ALA A 46 7.99 13.85 -8.70
C ALA A 46 6.59 13.80 -9.35
N TRP A 47 6.12 12.59 -9.68
CA TRP A 47 4.78 12.40 -10.22
C TRP A 47 3.69 12.86 -9.25
N LEU A 48 3.80 12.52 -7.97
CA LEU A 48 2.83 12.93 -6.94
C LEU A 48 2.75 14.46 -6.80
N VAL A 49 3.91 15.13 -6.76
CA VAL A 49 4.01 16.60 -6.68
C VAL A 49 3.46 17.27 -7.94
N ASP A 50 3.65 16.66 -9.11
CA ASP A 50 3.04 17.17 -10.34
C ASP A 50 1.51 17.00 -10.34
N ARG A 51 1.00 15.81 -9.98
CA ARG A 51 -0.42 15.49 -10.12
C ARG A 51 -1.32 16.00 -9.01
N PHE A 52 -0.80 16.24 -7.81
CA PHE A 52 -1.59 16.71 -6.66
C PHE A 52 -1.19 18.11 -6.22
N GLY A 53 -2.06 19.09 -6.47
CA GLY A 53 -1.79 20.51 -6.16
C GLY A 53 -1.53 20.77 -4.68
N TYR A 54 -2.12 19.98 -3.78
CA TYR A 54 -1.82 20.00 -2.35
C TYR A 54 -0.36 19.63 -2.05
N LEU A 55 0.15 18.53 -2.63
CA LEU A 55 1.53 18.10 -2.42
C LEU A 55 2.50 19.12 -3.01
N ARG A 56 2.18 19.69 -4.17
CA ARG A 56 2.93 20.80 -4.78
C ARG A 56 3.05 22.01 -3.85
N LYS A 57 1.93 22.45 -3.28
CA LYS A 57 1.91 23.57 -2.32
C LYS A 57 2.83 23.27 -1.14
N VAL A 58 2.73 22.06 -0.57
CA VAL A 58 3.55 21.68 0.59
C VAL A 58 5.04 21.64 0.23
N ALA A 59 5.39 21.11 -0.95
CA ALA A 59 6.77 21.11 -1.44
C ALA A 59 7.33 22.53 -1.62
N VAL A 60 6.55 23.45 -2.20
CA VAL A 60 6.96 24.86 -2.36
C VAL A 60 7.15 25.55 -1.02
N THR A 61 6.22 25.39 -0.07
CA THR A 61 6.36 25.96 1.28
C THR A 61 7.60 25.42 2.00
N CYS A 62 7.92 24.14 1.81
CA CYS A 62 9.15 23.56 2.33
C CYS A 62 10.39 24.25 1.73
N LEU A 63 10.43 24.46 0.41
CA LEU A 63 11.56 25.11 -0.26
C LEU A 63 11.73 26.58 0.15
N GLU A 64 10.63 27.33 0.25
CA GLU A 64 10.63 28.73 0.70
C GLU A 64 11.18 28.85 2.14
N SER A 65 10.78 27.95 3.04
CA SER A 65 11.29 27.98 4.41
C SER A 65 12.80 27.74 4.52
N HIS A 66 13.39 26.92 3.63
CA HIS A 66 14.84 26.70 3.60
C HIS A 66 15.63 27.88 3.01
N THR A 67 15.03 28.62 2.08
CA THR A 67 15.71 29.74 1.39
C THR A 67 15.70 31.02 2.21
N TYR A 68 14.65 31.25 3.01
CA TYR A 68 14.50 32.51 3.77
C TYR A 68 14.78 32.40 5.27
N SER A 69 14.75 31.21 5.88
CA SER A 69 14.96 31.05 7.33
C SER A 69 16.31 30.38 7.62
N SER A 70 17.22 31.13 8.22
CA SER A 70 18.59 30.71 8.57
C SER A 70 18.68 29.74 9.76
N GLY A 71 17.79 28.73 9.85
CA GLY A 71 17.97 27.65 10.83
C GLY A 71 16.71 27.04 11.44
N THR A 72 15.49 27.43 11.03
CA THR A 72 14.28 26.77 11.54
C THR A 72 13.84 25.64 10.60
N SER A 73 13.90 24.42 11.12
CA SER A 73 13.49 23.17 10.46
C SER A 73 12.08 23.27 9.83
N CYS A 74 12.02 23.31 8.50
CA CYS A 74 10.78 23.25 7.69
C CYS A 74 9.85 22.08 8.07
N TYR A 75 10.43 21.03 8.67
CA TYR A 75 9.77 19.83 9.16
C TYR A 75 8.83 20.09 10.34
N ASN A 76 8.85 21.29 10.93
CA ASN A 76 7.90 21.67 11.97
C ASN A 76 6.54 22.09 11.42
N SER A 77 6.42 22.37 10.12
CA SER A 77 5.11 22.65 9.54
C SER A 77 4.29 21.34 9.49
N PRO A 78 3.06 21.32 10.02
CA PRO A 78 2.27 20.08 10.14
C PRO A 78 2.06 19.35 8.81
N GLY A 79 1.91 20.11 7.72
CA GLY A 79 1.73 19.55 6.38
C GLY A 79 3.00 18.86 5.83
N VAL A 80 4.17 19.48 6.00
CA VAL A 80 5.46 18.90 5.55
C VAL A 80 5.80 17.68 6.38
N ARG A 81 5.62 17.77 7.71
CA ARG A 81 5.84 16.64 8.63
C ARG A 81 4.99 15.43 8.27
N GLY A 82 3.71 15.67 7.96
CA GLY A 82 2.78 14.63 7.53
C GLY A 82 3.30 13.91 6.28
N ILE A 83 3.64 14.64 5.22
CA ILE A 83 4.12 14.02 3.96
C ILE A 83 5.48 13.33 4.14
N HIS A 84 6.39 13.93 4.90
CA HIS A 84 7.71 13.34 5.18
C HIS A 84 7.61 12.00 5.92
N LEU A 85 6.59 11.82 6.76
CA LEU A 85 6.35 10.54 7.45
C LEU A 85 5.50 9.58 6.60
N GLU A 86 4.43 10.09 5.98
CA GLU A 86 3.47 9.29 5.21
C GLU A 86 4.10 8.70 3.92
N PHE A 87 5.02 9.43 3.25
CA PHE A 87 5.62 8.98 1.99
C PHE A 87 6.53 7.75 2.15
N PRO A 88 7.55 7.76 3.04
CA PRO A 88 8.32 6.54 3.29
C PRO A 88 7.44 5.40 3.83
N GLN A 89 6.47 5.72 4.69
CA GLN A 89 5.58 4.72 5.29
C GLN A 89 4.70 4.01 4.25
N ALA A 90 4.36 4.67 3.15
CA ALA A 90 3.58 4.06 2.06
C ALA A 90 4.28 2.85 1.41
N PHE A 91 5.62 2.80 1.43
CA PHE A 91 6.40 1.67 0.91
C PHE A 91 6.52 0.50 1.89
N TYR A 92 6.14 0.71 3.15
CA TYR A 92 6.12 -0.31 4.20
C TYR A 92 4.68 -0.73 4.58
N ASP A 93 3.67 -0.22 3.87
CA ASP A 93 2.29 -0.65 4.04
C ASP A 93 2.10 -2.04 3.41
N PHE A 94 2.02 -3.07 4.24
CA PHE A 94 1.80 -4.46 3.82
C PHE A 94 0.52 -4.67 3.00
N LYS A 95 -0.45 -3.75 3.11
CA LYS A 95 -1.69 -3.83 2.32
C LYS A 95 -1.48 -3.33 0.90
N ALA A 96 -0.46 -2.50 0.66
CA ALA A 96 -0.17 -1.98 -0.66
C ALA A 96 0.52 -3.06 -1.51
N PRO A 97 0.03 -3.37 -2.72
CA PRO A 97 0.59 -4.41 -3.59
C PRO A 97 1.84 -3.93 -4.33
N LEU A 98 2.83 -3.45 -3.58
CA LEU A 98 4.08 -2.92 -4.13
C LEU A 98 5.09 -4.06 -4.28
N LEU A 99 5.65 -4.18 -5.47
CA LEU A 99 6.81 -5.03 -5.77
C LEU A 99 8.04 -4.14 -5.86
N SER A 100 9.14 -4.57 -5.24
CA SER A 100 10.42 -3.86 -5.26
C SER A 100 11.46 -4.72 -5.94
N GLU A 101 12.09 -4.19 -6.97
CA GLU A 101 13.22 -4.82 -7.67
C GLU A 101 14.45 -3.93 -7.48
N GLN A 102 15.57 -4.54 -7.11
CA GLN A 102 16.82 -3.81 -6.98
C GLN A 102 17.42 -3.60 -8.37
N HIS A 103 17.56 -2.35 -8.79
CA HIS A 103 18.16 -2.00 -10.06
C HIS A 103 19.70 -2.07 -9.97
N GLU A 104 20.38 -2.22 -11.12
CA GLU A 104 21.85 -2.29 -11.19
C GLU A 104 22.53 -1.03 -10.63
N SER A 105 21.83 0.11 -10.64
CA SER A 105 22.27 1.37 -10.03
C SER A 105 22.30 1.35 -8.50
N GLY A 106 21.77 0.29 -7.87
CA GLY A 106 21.59 0.20 -6.42
C GLY A 106 20.32 0.89 -5.90
N GLU A 107 19.52 1.47 -6.80
CA GLU A 107 18.23 2.06 -6.45
C GLU A 107 17.09 1.04 -6.56
N ASP A 108 16.16 1.10 -5.61
CA ASP A 108 14.96 0.27 -5.63
C ASP A 108 13.94 0.84 -6.63
N VAL A 109 13.52 -0.01 -7.57
CA VAL A 109 12.48 0.28 -8.55
C VAL A 109 11.20 -0.41 -8.12
N PHE A 110 10.09 0.32 -8.13
CA PHE A 110 8.80 -0.15 -7.66
C PHE A 110 7.85 -0.40 -8.84
N THR A 111 7.09 -1.49 -8.72
CA THR A 111 6.02 -1.84 -9.66
C THR A 111 4.79 -2.35 -8.91
N VAL A 112 3.67 -2.44 -9.63
CA VAL A 112 2.40 -2.99 -9.13
C VAL A 112 1.78 -3.85 -10.22
N ALA A 113 1.36 -5.08 -9.87
CA ALA A 113 0.55 -5.90 -10.75
C ALA A 113 -0.80 -5.22 -11.01
N ALA A 114 -1.25 -5.18 -12.27
CA ALA A 114 -2.43 -4.39 -12.65
C ALA A 114 -3.69 -4.82 -11.86
N ASP A 115 -3.90 -6.12 -11.72
CA ASP A 115 -5.07 -6.69 -11.04
C ASP A 115 -5.06 -6.38 -9.53
N GLU A 116 -3.91 -6.54 -8.88
CA GLU A 116 -3.75 -6.25 -7.45
C GLU A 116 -3.88 -4.77 -7.15
N GLY A 117 -3.26 -3.92 -7.97
CA GLY A 117 -3.37 -2.47 -7.88
C GLY A 117 -4.81 -2.02 -8.05
N GLN A 118 -5.52 -2.53 -9.07
CA GLN A 118 -6.93 -2.24 -9.30
C GLN A 118 -7.79 -2.64 -8.09
N LEU A 119 -7.55 -3.81 -7.51
CA LEU A 119 -8.27 -4.28 -6.34
C LEU A 119 -8.01 -3.39 -5.12
N TYR A 120 -6.76 -2.96 -4.91
CA TYR A 120 -6.36 -2.07 -3.82
C TYR A 120 -6.99 -0.68 -3.93
N ILE A 121 -7.05 -0.10 -5.14
CA ILE A 121 -7.68 1.22 -5.36
C ILE A 121 -9.19 1.14 -5.60
N LYS A 122 -9.77 -0.07 -5.68
CA LYS A 122 -11.21 -0.26 -5.91
C LYS A 122 -12.10 0.55 -4.97
N PRO A 123 -11.82 0.69 -3.65
CA PRO A 123 -12.62 1.54 -2.77
C PRO A 123 -12.59 3.02 -3.17
N VAL A 124 -11.50 3.47 -3.79
CA VAL A 124 -11.36 4.82 -4.32
C VAL A 124 -12.12 4.98 -5.63
N LEU A 125 -11.98 4.01 -6.55
CA LEU A 125 -12.74 3.97 -7.80
C LEU A 125 -14.26 3.93 -7.54
N ALA A 126 -14.64 3.16 -6.52
CA ALA A 126 -16.01 2.97 -6.06
C ALA A 126 -16.69 4.28 -5.61
N ARG A 127 -15.95 5.22 -5.01
CA ARG A 127 -16.51 6.51 -4.60
C ARG A 127 -17.02 7.34 -5.78
N VAL A 128 -16.55 7.05 -6.98
CA VAL A 128 -16.93 7.76 -8.22
C VAL A 128 -18.00 7.01 -9.00
N SER A 129 -18.26 5.73 -8.70
CA SER A 129 -19.29 4.92 -9.36
C SER A 129 -20.41 4.54 -8.40
N GLU A 130 -21.64 5.04 -8.65
CA GLU A 130 -22.83 4.73 -7.85
C GLU A 130 -23.07 3.21 -7.67
N ALA A 131 -22.59 2.38 -8.59
CA ALA A 131 -22.69 0.94 -8.54
C ALA A 131 -21.94 0.29 -7.35
N ALA A 132 -20.92 0.96 -6.82
CA ALA A 132 -20.04 0.40 -5.80
C ALA A 132 -20.44 0.73 -4.36
N LEU A 133 -21.46 1.58 -4.17
CA LEU A 133 -22.11 1.78 -2.87
C LEU A 133 -23.08 0.66 -2.51
N ARG A 134 -23.42 -0.22 -3.46
CA ARG A 134 -24.22 -1.40 -3.16
C ARG A 134 -23.37 -2.39 -2.36
N PRO A 135 -23.81 -2.82 -1.16
CA PRO A 135 -23.15 -3.86 -0.42
C PRO A 135 -22.94 -5.08 -1.33
N PHE A 136 -21.74 -5.66 -1.30
CA PHE A 136 -21.52 -6.93 -1.97
C PHE A 136 -22.59 -7.91 -1.47
N PRO A 137 -23.38 -8.53 -2.36
CA PRO A 137 -24.53 -9.32 -1.96
C PRO A 137 -24.06 -10.68 -1.44
N PHE A 138 -23.34 -10.68 -0.31
CA PHE A 138 -22.68 -11.83 0.28
C PHE A 138 -23.67 -12.98 0.50
N MET A 139 -24.91 -12.66 0.88
CA MET A 139 -25.98 -13.64 1.09
C MET A 139 -26.46 -14.32 -0.20
N ARG A 140 -26.11 -13.79 -1.38
CA ARG A 140 -26.38 -14.43 -2.67
C ARG A 140 -25.30 -15.43 -3.07
N LEU A 141 -24.19 -15.51 -2.33
CA LEU A 141 -23.19 -16.55 -2.55
C LEU A 141 -23.70 -17.92 -2.05
N PRO A 142 -23.34 -19.02 -2.74
CA PRO A 142 -23.51 -20.37 -2.23
C PRO A 142 -22.99 -20.52 -0.80
N THR A 143 -23.64 -21.37 -0.01
CA THR A 143 -23.32 -21.57 1.41
C THR A 143 -21.88 -22.02 1.61
N GLU A 144 -21.35 -22.82 0.69
CA GLU A 144 -19.97 -23.32 0.68
C GLU A 144 -18.97 -22.16 0.56
N LEU A 145 -19.21 -21.22 -0.36
CA LEU A 145 -18.37 -20.03 -0.53
C LEU A 145 -18.48 -19.08 0.67
N ARG A 146 -19.68 -18.91 1.22
CA ARG A 146 -19.87 -18.11 2.44
C ARG A 146 -19.10 -18.70 3.61
N LEU A 147 -19.24 -20.00 3.86
CA LEU A 147 -18.51 -20.72 4.90
C LEU A 147 -17.01 -20.62 4.69
N HIS A 148 -16.52 -20.74 3.46
CA HIS A 148 -15.11 -20.61 3.15
C HIS A 148 -14.58 -19.20 3.43
N ILE A 149 -15.31 -18.16 3.04
CA ILE A 149 -14.97 -16.77 3.37
C ILE A 149 -14.99 -16.56 4.88
N TYR A 150 -15.97 -17.14 5.59
CA TYR A 150 -15.98 -17.13 7.05
C TYR A 150 -14.77 -17.86 7.63
N THR A 151 -14.37 -19.01 7.10
CA THR A 151 -13.16 -19.73 7.52
C THR A 151 -11.92 -18.88 7.27
N MET A 152 -11.80 -18.20 6.12
CA MET A 152 -10.68 -17.28 5.89
C MET A 152 -10.70 -16.13 6.90
N VAL A 153 -11.84 -15.47 7.11
CA VAL A 153 -11.96 -14.32 8.01
C VAL A 153 -11.79 -14.70 9.49
N LEU A 154 -12.24 -15.89 9.89
CA LEU A 154 -12.23 -16.36 11.28
C LEU A 154 -11.01 -17.22 11.63
N CYS A 155 -10.38 -17.88 10.64
CA CYS A 155 -9.22 -18.75 10.82
C CYS A 155 -7.91 -18.16 10.27
N LEU A 156 -7.90 -16.97 9.66
CA LEU A 156 -6.68 -16.19 9.52
C LEU A 156 -6.28 -15.69 10.91
N PRO A 157 -5.18 -16.15 11.49
CA PRO A 157 -4.58 -15.36 12.55
C PRO A 157 -4.00 -14.11 11.90
N GLU A 158 -4.45 -12.92 12.32
CA GLU A 158 -3.67 -11.67 12.16
C GLU A 158 -2.46 -11.65 13.12
N SER A 159 -1.97 -12.82 13.54
CA SER A 159 -0.75 -12.97 14.31
C SER A 159 0.34 -13.62 13.46
N GLY A 160 1.26 -12.76 13.02
CA GLY A 160 2.48 -13.16 12.33
C GLY A 160 3.61 -13.35 13.33
N VAL A 161 4.44 -14.37 13.11
CA VAL A 161 5.68 -14.58 13.85
C VAL A 161 6.84 -14.17 12.95
N GLN A 162 7.50 -13.06 13.28
CA GLN A 162 8.69 -12.57 12.60
C GLN A 162 9.94 -13.11 13.30
N ILE A 163 10.65 -14.01 12.64
CA ILE A 163 11.89 -14.59 13.16
C ILE A 163 13.09 -13.86 12.55
N TYR A 164 13.89 -13.25 13.42
CA TYR A 164 15.12 -12.53 13.15
C TYR A 164 16.33 -13.41 13.48
N ARG A 165 17.37 -13.43 12.65
CA ARG A 165 18.61 -14.16 12.97
C ARG A 165 19.83 -13.32 12.61
N TRP A 166 20.63 -12.94 13.60
CA TRP A 166 21.83 -12.10 13.43
C TRP A 166 23.10 -12.96 13.33
N GLY A 167 23.86 -12.80 12.24
CA GLY A 167 25.29 -13.14 12.14
C GLY A 167 25.69 -14.61 12.34
N ARG A 168 27.01 -14.87 12.23
CA ARG A 168 27.61 -16.22 12.38
C ARG A 168 27.55 -16.76 13.83
N THR A 169 27.29 -15.90 14.81
CA THR A 169 27.06 -16.26 16.22
C THR A 169 25.59 -16.06 16.54
N SER A 170 24.81 -17.10 16.26
CA SER A 170 23.36 -17.16 16.22
C SER A 170 22.67 -16.59 17.46
N THR A 171 22.14 -15.38 17.35
CA THR A 171 21.06 -14.93 18.23
C THR A 171 19.79 -14.81 17.39
N THR A 172 18.81 -15.67 17.66
CA THR A 172 17.50 -15.64 17.00
C THR A 172 16.54 -14.83 17.85
N ARG A 173 15.91 -13.78 17.31
CA ARG A 173 14.81 -13.07 17.96
C ARG A 173 13.50 -13.41 17.27
N ILE A 174 12.41 -13.49 18.02
CA ILE A 174 11.10 -13.85 17.49
C ILE A 174 10.13 -12.77 17.96
N ASN A 175 9.57 -11.99 17.03
CA ASN A 175 8.54 -11.01 17.32
C ASN A 175 7.20 -11.60 16.93
N VAL A 176 6.25 -11.61 17.86
CA VAL A 176 4.87 -12.06 17.60
C VAL A 176 4.01 -10.82 17.55
N TRP A 177 3.29 -10.64 16.45
CA TRP A 177 2.33 -9.55 16.31
C TRP A 177 0.95 -10.05 16.77
N ASP A 178 0.22 -9.23 17.51
CA ASP A 178 -1.15 -9.54 17.96
C ASP A 178 -2.19 -8.73 17.16
N ARG A 179 -3.41 -9.26 17.15
CA ARG A 179 -4.58 -8.92 16.35
C ARG A 179 -5.02 -7.45 16.43
N GLU A 180 -4.63 -6.70 17.46
CA GLU A 180 -5.12 -5.33 17.64
C GLU A 180 -4.38 -4.25 16.84
N TYR A 181 -3.31 -4.57 16.10
CA TYR A 181 -2.52 -3.62 15.28
C TYR A 181 -2.03 -2.34 15.98
N SER A 182 -2.36 -2.12 17.26
CA SER A 182 -1.88 -1.02 18.08
C SER A 182 -0.60 -1.43 18.78
N GLN A 183 0.50 -1.16 18.09
CA GLN A 183 1.91 -1.18 18.53
C GLN A 183 2.63 -2.54 18.44
N PRO A 184 3.83 -2.59 17.82
CA PRO A 184 4.83 -3.53 18.30
C PRO A 184 5.16 -3.15 19.75
N SER A 185 5.19 -4.13 20.65
CA SER A 185 5.76 -3.94 21.97
C SER A 185 7.17 -3.37 21.81
N ILE A 186 7.31 -2.12 22.25
CA ILE A 186 8.55 -1.35 22.16
C ILE A 186 9.63 -2.14 22.88
N MET A 187 10.58 -2.70 22.13
CA MET A 187 11.92 -2.90 22.64
C MET A 187 12.89 -2.04 21.82
N SER A 188 13.24 -0.95 22.49
CA SER A 188 14.26 0.05 22.20
C SER A 188 15.49 -0.48 21.44
N GLY A 189 15.87 0.29 20.41
CA GLY A 189 17.25 0.39 19.93
C GLY A 189 17.71 -0.69 18.95
N ALA A 190 17.62 -0.41 17.65
CA ALA A 190 18.76 -0.48 16.71
C ALA A 190 18.30 -0.40 15.25
N ASN A 191 18.81 0.63 14.57
CA ASN A 191 19.20 0.74 13.16
C ASN A 191 18.56 -0.22 12.15
N TYR A 192 17.73 0.39 11.31
CA TYR A 192 17.15 -0.10 10.08
C TYR A 192 18.23 -0.42 9.04
N ALA A 193 18.32 -1.67 8.57
CA ALA A 193 18.91 -2.00 7.26
C ALA A 193 18.55 -3.41 6.77
N ASN A 194 18.06 -3.43 5.54
CA ASN A 194 18.06 -4.46 4.49
C ASN A 194 17.43 -5.85 4.72
N VAL A 195 16.47 -6.12 3.83
CA VAL A 195 15.57 -7.26 3.76
C VAL A 195 16.04 -8.18 2.63
N ALA A 196 16.38 -9.42 2.95
CA ALA A 196 16.42 -10.48 1.96
C ALA A 196 16.02 -11.82 2.59
N ASN A 197 15.10 -12.51 1.92
CA ASN A 197 14.64 -13.90 2.10
C ASN A 197 13.43 -14.12 3.02
N TYR A 198 12.25 -14.10 2.39
CA TYR A 198 11.01 -14.68 2.90
C TYR A 198 10.97 -16.19 2.68
N ARG A 199 10.35 -16.94 3.60
CA ARG A 199 9.74 -18.24 3.30
C ARG A 199 8.23 -18.12 3.45
N PRO A 200 7.43 -18.45 2.44
CA PRO A 200 5.97 -18.37 2.55
C PRO A 200 5.44 -19.47 3.47
N LEU A 201 4.41 -19.12 4.26
CA LEU A 201 3.46 -20.09 4.82
C LEU A 201 2.70 -20.70 3.64
N SER A 202 2.83 -22.02 3.47
CA SER A 202 2.16 -22.74 2.40
C SER A 202 0.66 -22.75 2.68
N ALA A 203 -0.10 -21.94 1.94
CA ALA A 203 -1.48 -22.29 1.65
C ALA A 203 -1.51 -23.67 0.97
N GLY A 204 -2.60 -24.44 1.17
CA GLY A 204 -2.81 -25.67 0.42
C GLY A 204 -2.73 -25.42 -1.08
N PRO A 205 -2.40 -26.44 -1.90
CA PRO A 205 -2.14 -26.25 -3.32
C PRO A 205 -3.27 -25.47 -3.99
N LEU A 206 -2.89 -24.46 -4.78
CA LEU A 206 -3.83 -23.60 -5.52
C LEU A 206 -4.82 -24.43 -6.35
N GLN A 207 -4.42 -25.61 -6.80
CA GLN A 207 -5.29 -26.56 -7.51
C GLN A 207 -6.49 -27.02 -6.66
N ALA A 208 -6.35 -27.21 -5.34
CA ALA A 208 -7.46 -27.60 -4.48
C ALA A 208 -8.49 -26.46 -4.34
N HIS A 209 -8.01 -25.22 -4.29
CA HIS A 209 -8.84 -24.02 -4.20
C HIS A 209 -9.54 -23.73 -5.54
N LEU A 210 -8.84 -23.89 -6.67
CA LEU A 210 -9.42 -23.76 -8.01
C LEU A 210 -10.39 -24.91 -8.33
N ALA A 211 -10.13 -26.12 -7.84
CA ALA A 211 -11.04 -27.25 -8.00
C ALA A 211 -12.39 -27.00 -7.29
N LEU A 212 -12.39 -26.37 -6.12
CA LEU A 212 -13.63 -25.97 -5.42
C LEU A 212 -14.40 -24.88 -6.17
N LEU A 213 -13.71 -23.94 -6.82
CA LEU A 213 -14.33 -22.92 -7.66
C LEU A 213 -14.88 -23.50 -8.97
N LEU A 214 -14.22 -24.51 -9.54
CA LEU A 214 -14.63 -25.19 -10.77
C LEU A 214 -15.78 -26.20 -10.56
N THR A 215 -15.88 -26.81 -9.37
CA THR A 215 -17.00 -27.70 -9.01
C THR A 215 -18.24 -26.94 -8.52
N SER A 216 -18.08 -25.66 -8.16
CA SER A 216 -19.18 -24.70 -7.98
C SER A 216 -19.80 -24.31 -9.35
N LYS A 217 -20.27 -25.29 -10.11
CA LYS A 217 -21.10 -25.09 -11.30
C LYS A 217 -22.54 -24.84 -10.88
N GLN A 218 -22.88 -23.58 -10.60
CA GLN A 218 -24.23 -23.00 -10.76
C GLN A 218 -24.01 -21.50 -11.06
N ILE A 219 -23.96 -20.99 -12.30
CA ILE A 219 -24.95 -20.95 -13.39
C ILE A 219 -26.35 -20.53 -12.91
N HIS A 220 -26.56 -19.21 -12.74
CA HIS A 220 -27.30 -18.35 -13.68
C HIS A 220 -27.16 -16.86 -13.31
#